data_AF-A0A7H1DWW1-F1
#
_entry.id   AF-A0A7H1DWW1-F1
#
_cell.length_a   1.000
_cell.length_b   1.000
_cell.length_c   1.000
_cell.angle_alpha   90.00
_cell.angle_beta   90.00
_cell.angle_gamma   90.00
#
_symmetry.space_group_name_H-M   'P 1'
#
loop_
_entity.id
_entity.type
_entity.pdbx_description
1 polymer ?
#
loop_
_entity_poly.entity_id
_entity_poly.type
_entity_poly.pdbx_seq_one_letter_code
_entity_poly.pdbx_strand_id
1 'polypeptide(L)'
;MFKTKEGIYNFIYSIGAAIVILGALFKMTHWSLGPLSGNVMLAVGLITEAIIFVIFAFDPPKSEESYAWENVYPELLDSHATPNPRHSTLGVQSAEVKELQVSLSDKLDQMLADAKLDAGLFERLRAGIDNFSNSVDQINKTVDVTGATQKYNDQLTLASSHLESLNALYALQLEHGKMQSEYSKKYVENMQKSAAHSEKFNEELSGLTSNLNNLNRVYGGMLSAMKS
;
A
#
# COMPACT_ATOMS: atom_id res chain seq x y z
N MET A 1 -26.51 -13.16 29.69
CA MET A 1 -25.79 -14.18 28.90
C MET A 1 -26.81 -14.79 27.93
N PHE A 2 -26.47 -14.93 26.65
CA PHE A 2 -27.38 -14.96 25.49
C PHE A 2 -28.63 -15.84 25.64
N LYS A 3 -29.80 -15.29 25.26
CA LYS A 3 -31.13 -15.94 25.39
C LYS A 3 -31.54 -16.74 24.14
N THR A 4 -30.85 -16.59 23.02
CA THR A 4 -31.19 -17.20 21.72
C THR A 4 -29.98 -17.94 21.14
N LYS A 5 -30.23 -19.03 20.40
CA LYS A 5 -29.18 -19.79 19.69
C LYS A 5 -28.42 -18.90 18.70
N GLU A 6 -29.15 -18.02 18.01
CA GLU A 6 -28.60 -17.02 17.08
C GLU A 6 -27.62 -16.06 17.76
N GLY A 7 -27.92 -15.61 18.98
CA GLY A 7 -27.01 -14.76 19.75
C GLY A 7 -25.72 -15.45 20.14
N ILE A 8 -25.77 -16.76 20.43
CA ILE A 8 -24.59 -17.56 20.74
C ILE A 8 -23.73 -17.75 19.48
N TYR A 9 -24.33 -18.04 18.33
CA TYR A 9 -23.59 -18.18 17.08
C TYR A 9 -22.94 -16.89 16.62
N ASN A 10 -23.67 -15.77 16.66
CA ASN A 10 -23.12 -14.46 16.34
C ASN A 10 -21.93 -14.08 17.24
N PHE A 11 -21.99 -14.46 18.51
CA PHE A 11 -20.89 -14.25 19.44
C PHE A 11 -19.65 -15.10 19.10
N ILE A 12 -19.84 -16.39 18.78
CA ILE A 12 -18.75 -17.28 18.34
C ILE A 12 -18.11 -16.77 17.05
N TYR A 13 -18.92 -16.33 16.08
CA TYR A 13 -18.43 -15.75 14.82
C TYR A 13 -17.64 -14.47 15.05
N SER A 14 -18.15 -13.58 15.92
CA SER A 14 -17.47 -12.33 16.24
C SER A 14 -16.12 -12.57 16.93
N ILE A 15 -16.03 -13.58 17.81
CA ILE A 15 -14.77 -13.97 18.45
C ILE A 15 -13.80 -14.59 17.45
N GLY A 16 -14.27 -15.49 16.59
CA GLY A 16 -13.44 -16.09 15.55
C GLY A 16 -12.82 -15.06 14.61
N ALA A 17 -13.64 -14.14 14.10
CA ALA A 17 -13.18 -13.05 13.25
C ALA A 17 -12.14 -12.17 13.95
N ALA A 18 -12.32 -11.88 15.25
CA ALA A 18 -11.33 -11.12 16.02
C ALA A 18 -9.97 -11.85 16.12
N ILE A 19 -9.97 -13.17 16.32
CA ILE A 19 -8.74 -13.98 16.37
C ILE A 19 -8.01 -13.96 15.02
N VAL A 20 -8.76 -14.06 13.91
CA VAL A 20 -8.22 -13.99 12.54
C VAL A 20 -7.57 -12.64 12.27
N ILE A 21 -8.26 -11.54 12.60
CA ILE A 21 -7.75 -10.17 12.41
C ILE A 21 -6.48 -9.95 13.24
N LEU A 22 -6.42 -10.44 14.48
CA LEU A 22 -5.22 -10.37 15.31
C LEU A 22 -4.07 -11.19 14.71
N GLY A 23 -4.33 -12.38 14.14
CA GLY A 23 -3.32 -13.16 13.44
C GLY A 23 -2.76 -12.47 12.20
N ALA A 24 -3.62 -11.86 11.39
CA ALA A 24 -3.22 -11.06 10.24
C ALA A 24 -2.39 -9.84 10.66
N LEU A 25 -2.80 -9.15 11.74
CA LEU A 25 -2.08 -8.02 12.30
C LEU A 25 -0.65 -8.40 12.67
N PHE A 26 -0.46 -9.48 13.45
CA PHE A 26 0.86 -9.95 13.87
C PHE A 26 1.74 -10.37 12.70
N LYS A 27 1.16 -10.96 11.64
CA LYS A 27 1.89 -11.29 10.42
C LYS A 27 2.37 -10.04 9.68
N MET A 28 1.53 -9.02 9.55
CA MET A 28 1.87 -7.78 8.83
C MET A 28 2.87 -6.91 9.60
N THR A 29 2.69 -6.78 10.92
CA THR A 29 3.58 -5.97 11.77
C THR A 29 4.88 -6.67 12.14
N HIS A 30 5.05 -7.94 11.73
CA HIS A 30 6.21 -8.77 12.07
C HIS A 30 6.46 -8.86 13.58
N TRP A 31 5.40 -8.74 14.40
CA TRP A 31 5.51 -8.87 15.85
C TRP A 31 5.73 -10.34 16.23
N SER A 32 6.70 -10.56 17.12
CA SER A 32 6.96 -11.86 17.75
C SER A 32 6.85 -11.71 19.26
N LEU A 33 5.84 -12.33 19.87
CA LEU A 33 5.68 -12.37 21.32
C LEU A 33 6.17 -13.73 21.84
N GLY A 34 7.47 -13.82 22.10
CA GLY A 34 8.11 -15.07 22.56
C GLY A 34 7.91 -16.24 21.58
N PRO A 35 7.32 -17.38 21.99
CA PRO A 35 7.11 -18.53 21.11
C PRO A 35 6.03 -18.31 20.04
N LEU A 36 5.24 -17.23 20.14
CA LEU A 36 4.19 -16.89 19.20
C LEU A 36 4.73 -15.93 18.13
N SER A 37 5.14 -16.50 16.99
CA SER A 37 5.48 -15.72 15.80
C SER A 37 4.21 -15.35 15.01
N GLY A 38 4.28 -14.29 14.20
CA GLY A 38 3.16 -13.88 13.35
C GLY A 38 2.65 -14.98 12.41
N ASN A 39 3.50 -15.93 12.00
CA ASN A 39 3.07 -17.11 11.23
C ASN A 39 2.19 -18.04 12.06
N VAL A 40 2.56 -18.28 13.32
CA VAL A 40 1.82 -19.17 14.23
C VAL A 40 0.47 -18.55 14.57
N MET A 41 0.44 -17.24 14.89
CA MET A 41 -0.80 -16.55 15.21
C MET A 41 -1.75 -16.50 13.99
N LEU A 42 -1.21 -16.29 12.78
CA LEU A 42 -2.00 -16.34 11.56
C LEU A 42 -2.56 -17.74 11.30
N ALA A 43 -1.76 -18.78 11.47
CA ALA A 43 -2.20 -20.16 11.28
C ALA A 43 -3.35 -20.52 12.26
N VAL A 44 -3.25 -20.11 13.52
CA VAL A 44 -4.31 -20.30 14.52
C VAL A 44 -5.60 -19.57 14.09
N GLY A 45 -5.48 -18.33 13.61
CA GLY A 45 -6.61 -17.58 13.07
C GLY A 45 -7.29 -18.30 11.91
N LEU A 46 -6.53 -18.70 10.88
CA LEU A 46 -7.07 -19.37 9.71
C LEU A 46 -7.70 -20.73 10.02
N ILE A 47 -7.13 -21.51 10.95
CA ILE A 47 -7.73 -22.76 11.42
C ILE A 47 -9.06 -22.50 12.14
N THR A 48 -9.11 -21.45 12.96
CA THR A 48 -10.34 -21.04 13.65
C THR A 48 -11.44 -20.67 12.65
N GLU A 49 -11.09 -19.91 11.60
CA GLU A 49 -12.01 -19.55 10.52
C GLU A 49 -12.52 -20.78 9.74
N ALA A 50 -11.62 -21.72 9.44
CA ALA A 50 -12.01 -22.95 8.76
C ALA A 50 -13.03 -23.76 9.57
N ILE A 51 -12.85 -23.87 10.89
CA ILE A 51 -13.81 -24.56 11.77
C ILE A 51 -15.15 -23.83 11.78
N ILE A 52 -15.15 -22.49 11.85
CA ILE A 52 -16.37 -21.69 11.82
C ILE A 52 -17.15 -21.88 10.52
N PHE A 53 -16.48 -21.88 9.38
CA PHE A 53 -17.14 -22.15 8.10
C PHE A 53 -17.71 -23.56 8.00
N VAL A 54 -17.04 -24.56 8.56
CA VAL A 54 -17.60 -25.92 8.61
C VAL A 54 -18.87 -25.94 9.46
N ILE A 55 -18.88 -25.30 10.62
CA ILE A 55 -20.07 -25.22 11.49
C ILE A 55 -21.21 -24.49 10.76
N PHE A 56 -20.90 -23.38 10.09
CA PHE A 56 -21.86 -22.60 9.31
C PHE A 56 -22.46 -23.40 8.15
N ALA A 57 -21.68 -24.26 7.49
CA ALA A 57 -22.18 -25.10 6.41
C ALA A 57 -23.31 -26.05 6.82
N PHE A 58 -23.40 -26.40 8.12
CA PHE A 58 -24.45 -27.28 8.65
C PHE A 58 -25.61 -26.52 9.33
N ASP A 59 -25.49 -25.22 9.55
CA ASP A 59 -26.55 -24.37 10.12
C ASP A 59 -26.62 -23.05 9.34
N PRO A 60 -27.04 -23.09 8.05
CA PRO A 60 -27.19 -21.89 7.24
C PRO A 60 -28.16 -20.93 7.94
N PRO A 61 -27.87 -19.62 7.96
CA PRO A 61 -28.71 -18.63 8.61
C PRO A 61 -30.08 -18.73 7.94
N LYS A 62 -31.14 -18.66 8.74
CA LYS A 62 -32.50 -18.65 8.22
C LYS A 62 -32.55 -17.57 7.14
N SER A 63 -32.75 -18.03 5.91
CA SER A 63 -32.90 -17.20 4.73
C SER A 63 -33.96 -16.13 5.02
N GLU A 64 -33.88 -15.02 4.30
CA GLU A 64 -34.80 -13.88 4.37
C GLU A 64 -36.30 -14.25 4.16
N GLU A 65 -36.61 -15.52 3.94
CA GLU A 65 -37.94 -16.14 3.93
C GLU A 65 -38.71 -16.02 5.24
N SER A 66 -38.07 -15.67 6.37
CA SER A 66 -38.76 -15.50 7.66
C SER A 66 -39.25 -14.06 7.92
N TYR A 67 -39.10 -13.15 6.97
CA TYR A 67 -39.81 -11.88 7.05
C TYR A 67 -41.19 -12.08 6.46
N ALA A 68 -42.23 -11.95 7.30
CA ALA A 68 -43.63 -12.00 6.87
C ALA A 68 -44.00 -10.74 6.07
N TRP A 69 -43.34 -10.53 4.92
CA TRP A 69 -43.60 -9.40 4.04
C TRP A 69 -45.04 -9.41 3.54
N GLU A 70 -45.67 -10.58 3.50
CA GLU A 70 -47.07 -10.80 3.17
C GLU A 70 -48.02 -10.10 4.16
N ASN A 71 -47.60 -9.86 5.41
CA ASN A 71 -48.39 -9.08 6.37
C ASN A 71 -48.37 -7.56 6.06
N VAL A 72 -47.34 -7.07 5.36
CA VAL A 72 -47.16 -5.64 5.04
C VAL A 72 -47.51 -5.36 3.57
N TYR A 73 -47.34 -6.35 2.70
CA TYR A 73 -47.59 -6.34 1.26
C TYR A 73 -48.38 -7.62 0.89
N PRO A 74 -49.68 -7.67 1.21
CA PRO A 74 -50.53 -8.83 0.90
C PRO A 74 -50.62 -9.10 -0.61
N GLU A 75 -50.28 -8.12 -1.44
CA GLU A 75 -50.18 -8.23 -2.89
C GLU A 75 -49.12 -9.26 -3.33
N LEU A 76 -48.13 -9.60 -2.49
CA LEU A 76 -47.14 -10.64 -2.78
C LEU A 76 -47.71 -12.06 -2.75
N LEU A 77 -48.90 -12.26 -2.15
CA LEU A 77 -49.59 -13.55 -2.14
C LEU A 77 -50.35 -13.84 -3.45
N ASP A 78 -50.60 -12.82 -4.27
CA ASP A 78 -51.31 -12.96 -5.54
C ASP A 78 -50.32 -12.96 -6.72
N SER A 79 -50.24 -14.10 -7.40
CA SER A 79 -49.34 -14.31 -8.55
C SER A 79 -49.69 -13.46 -9.77
N HIS A 80 -50.84 -12.77 -9.80
CA HIS A 80 -51.27 -11.89 -10.91
C HIS A 80 -51.35 -10.41 -10.50
N ALA A 81 -50.76 -10.03 -9.36
CA ALA A 81 -50.81 -8.65 -8.89
C ALA A 81 -50.13 -7.68 -9.86
N THR A 82 -50.84 -6.62 -10.26
CA THR A 82 -50.29 -5.50 -11.05
C THR A 82 -49.59 -4.51 -10.11
N PRO A 83 -48.45 -3.89 -10.50
CA PRO A 83 -47.69 -3.01 -9.63
C PRO A 83 -48.52 -1.81 -9.13
N ASN A 84 -48.70 -1.71 -7.81
CA ASN A 84 -49.42 -0.60 -7.17
C ASN A 84 -48.43 0.37 -6.49
N PRO A 85 -48.35 1.65 -6.91
CA PRO A 85 -47.44 2.61 -6.29
C PRO A 85 -47.96 3.08 -4.91
N ARG A 86 -47.34 2.55 -3.85
CA ARG A 86 -47.35 2.99 -2.43
C ARG A 86 -48.68 2.89 -1.66
N HIS A 87 -48.76 1.86 -0.82
CA HIS A 87 -49.55 1.88 0.41
C HIS A 87 -48.79 2.64 1.51
N SER A 88 -49.09 3.93 1.72
CA SER A 88 -48.73 4.61 2.97
C SER A 88 -49.90 4.45 3.95
N THR A 89 -49.78 3.50 4.87
CA THR A 89 -50.78 3.26 5.92
C THR A 89 -50.65 4.30 7.03
N LEU A 90 -51.31 5.43 6.87
CA LEU A 90 -51.78 6.28 7.97
C LEU A 90 -53.23 6.63 7.65
N GLY A 91 -54.14 5.80 8.17
CA GLY A 91 -55.57 5.93 7.91
C GLY A 91 -56.13 7.19 8.56
N VAL A 92 -56.61 8.12 7.73
CA VAL A 92 -57.69 9.06 8.07
C VAL A 92 -58.49 9.38 6.80
N GLN A 93 -59.76 8.97 6.80
CA GLN A 93 -60.91 9.54 6.06
C GLN A 93 -60.91 9.50 4.51
N SER A 94 -61.61 8.51 3.99
CA SER A 94 -61.85 8.19 2.57
C SER A 94 -62.87 9.08 1.83
N ALA A 95 -63.34 10.19 2.42
CA ALA A 95 -64.22 11.14 1.72
C ALA A 95 -63.44 12.31 1.09
N GLU A 96 -62.38 12.78 1.75
CA GLU A 96 -61.55 13.92 1.31
C GLU A 96 -60.58 13.54 0.18
N VAL A 97 -60.14 12.27 0.14
CA VAL A 97 -59.13 11.78 -0.83
C VAL A 97 -59.68 11.68 -2.26
N LYS A 98 -60.99 11.43 -2.43
CA LYS A 98 -61.61 11.37 -3.77
C LYS A 98 -61.76 12.77 -4.36
N GLU A 99 -62.03 13.77 -3.52
CA GLU A 99 -62.04 15.17 -3.89
C GLU A 99 -60.60 15.67 -4.18
N LEU A 100 -59.61 15.21 -3.42
CA LEU A 100 -58.19 15.49 -3.65
C LEU A 100 -57.64 14.82 -4.92
N GLN A 101 -58.06 13.60 -5.29
CA GLN A 101 -57.62 12.96 -6.54
C GLN A 101 -58.24 13.61 -7.78
N VAL A 102 -59.52 13.97 -7.74
CA VAL A 102 -60.15 14.77 -8.81
C VAL A 102 -59.49 16.16 -8.86
N SER A 103 -59.23 16.78 -7.71
CA SER A 103 -58.51 18.05 -7.61
C SER A 103 -57.06 17.97 -8.10
N LEU A 104 -56.34 16.86 -7.88
CA LEU A 104 -54.96 16.66 -8.36
C LEU A 104 -54.90 16.41 -9.86
N SER A 105 -55.88 15.70 -10.42
CA SER A 105 -55.99 15.48 -11.87
C SER A 105 -56.39 16.76 -12.59
N ASP A 106 -57.38 17.49 -12.07
CA ASP A 106 -57.74 18.82 -12.56
C ASP A 106 -56.55 19.79 -12.44
N LYS A 107 -55.75 19.70 -11.37
CA LYS A 107 -54.57 20.56 -11.16
C LYS A 107 -53.35 20.13 -11.97
N LEU A 108 -53.26 18.87 -12.38
CA LEU A 108 -52.28 18.39 -13.36
C LEU A 108 -52.66 18.81 -14.77
N ASP A 109 -53.93 18.71 -15.15
CA ASP A 109 -54.43 19.22 -16.44
C ASP A 109 -54.37 20.76 -16.50
N GLN A 110 -54.63 21.43 -15.37
CA GLN A 110 -54.46 22.87 -15.23
C GLN A 110 -52.98 23.26 -15.20
N MET A 111 -52.07 22.44 -14.65
CA MET A 111 -50.62 22.63 -14.80
C MET A 111 -50.11 22.33 -16.21
N LEU A 112 -50.69 21.36 -16.92
CA LEU A 112 -50.37 21.08 -18.33
C LEU A 112 -50.89 22.18 -19.27
N ALA A 113 -52.03 22.79 -18.92
CA ALA A 113 -52.60 23.92 -19.63
C ALA A 113 -51.92 25.27 -19.29
N ASP A 114 -51.54 25.49 -18.02
CA ASP A 114 -50.82 26.69 -17.55
C ASP A 114 -49.33 26.64 -17.91
N ALA A 115 -48.69 25.47 -17.78
CA ALA A 115 -47.39 25.23 -18.38
C ALA A 115 -47.59 24.97 -19.86
N LYS A 116 -47.94 26.04 -20.59
CA LYS A 116 -47.68 26.14 -22.04
C LYS A 116 -46.38 25.40 -22.28
N LEU A 117 -46.45 24.28 -23.00
CA LEU A 117 -45.31 23.50 -23.47
C LEU A 117 -44.52 24.40 -24.41
N ASP A 118 -43.82 25.35 -23.81
CA ASP A 118 -43.07 26.39 -24.43
C ASP A 118 -41.81 25.74 -24.98
N ALA A 119 -41.42 26.11 -26.19
CA ALA A 119 -40.25 25.56 -26.86
C ALA A 119 -39.00 25.61 -25.95
N GLY A 120 -38.95 26.57 -25.02
CA GLY A 120 -37.90 26.67 -24.00
C GLY A 120 -37.83 25.54 -22.96
N LEU A 121 -38.90 24.78 -22.70
CA LEU A 121 -38.83 23.55 -21.87
C LEU A 121 -38.16 22.41 -22.65
N PHE A 122 -38.46 22.31 -23.94
CA PHE A 122 -37.82 21.36 -24.84
C PHE A 122 -36.33 21.68 -25.01
N GLU A 123 -35.98 22.95 -25.13
CA GLU A 123 -34.59 23.42 -25.18
C GLU A 123 -33.83 23.10 -23.88
N ARG A 124 -34.47 23.28 -22.72
CA ARG A 124 -33.89 22.95 -21.41
C ARG A 124 -33.73 21.44 -21.20
N LEU A 125 -34.68 20.64 -21.65
CA LEU A 125 -34.59 19.18 -21.61
C LEU A 125 -33.49 18.68 -22.55
N ARG A 126 -33.40 19.24 -23.76
CA ARG A 126 -32.34 18.95 -24.72
C ARG A 126 -30.97 19.31 -24.14
N ALA A 127 -30.83 20.49 -23.55
CA ALA A 127 -29.60 20.90 -22.86
C ALA A 127 -29.26 19.98 -21.68
N GLY A 128 -30.26 19.51 -20.93
CA GLY A 128 -30.08 18.53 -19.86
C GLY A 128 -29.58 17.18 -20.37
N ILE A 129 -30.14 16.68 -21.48
CA ILE A 129 -29.71 15.44 -22.14
C ILE A 129 -28.31 15.60 -22.74
N ASP A 130 -27.99 16.74 -23.36
CA ASP A 130 -26.66 17.01 -23.91
C ASP A 130 -25.60 17.08 -22.80
N ASN A 131 -25.90 17.75 -21.69
CA ASN A 131 -25.01 17.79 -20.52
C ASN A 131 -24.82 16.41 -19.89
N PHE A 132 -25.87 15.60 -19.83
CA PHE A 132 -25.78 14.22 -19.35
C PHE A 132 -24.94 13.35 -20.29
N SER A 133 -25.17 13.44 -21.60
CA SER A 133 -24.38 12.75 -22.63
C SER A 133 -22.90 13.10 -22.53
N ASN A 134 -22.56 14.39 -22.40
CA ASN A 134 -21.19 14.84 -22.22
C ASN A 134 -20.56 14.32 -20.91
N SER A 135 -21.34 14.25 -19.84
CA SER A 135 -20.87 13.69 -18.55
C SER A 135 -20.63 12.18 -18.67
N VAL A 136 -21.49 11.45 -19.38
CA VAL A 136 -21.31 10.03 -19.67
C VAL A 136 -20.10 9.79 -20.58
N ASP A 137 -19.84 10.67 -21.56
CA ASP A 137 -18.65 10.60 -22.42
C ASP A 137 -17.35 10.88 -21.64
N GLN A 138 -17.38 11.80 -20.67
CA GLN A 138 -16.28 12.02 -19.72
C GLN A 138 -16.09 10.83 -18.77
N ILE A 139 -17.17 10.20 -18.30
CA ILE A 139 -17.11 8.97 -17.51
C ILE A 139 -16.51 7.85 -18.36
N ASN A 140 -16.92 7.68 -19.62
CA ASN A 140 -16.35 6.67 -20.52
C ASN A 140 -14.84 6.90 -20.75
N LYS A 141 -14.40 8.16 -20.87
CA LYS A 141 -12.96 8.52 -20.92
C LYS A 141 -12.22 8.24 -19.61
N THR A 142 -12.91 8.30 -18.47
CA THR A 142 -12.36 7.99 -17.14
C THR A 142 -12.36 6.49 -16.84
N VAL A 143 -13.29 5.74 -17.45
CA VAL A 143 -13.39 4.27 -17.44
C VAL A 143 -12.32 3.62 -18.32
N ASP A 144 -11.50 4.41 -19.01
CA ASP A 144 -10.22 3.98 -19.59
C ASP A 144 -9.17 3.73 -18.47
N VAL A 145 -9.51 2.82 -17.55
CA VAL A 145 -8.67 2.26 -16.47
C VAL A 145 -7.37 1.67 -17.04
N THR A 146 -7.31 1.44 -18.35
CA THR A 146 -6.10 1.17 -19.14
C THR A 146 -5.02 2.23 -18.93
N GLY A 147 -5.36 3.52 -18.88
CA GLY A 147 -4.38 4.61 -18.72
C GLY A 147 -3.75 4.67 -17.34
N ALA A 148 -4.53 4.40 -16.28
CA ALA A 148 -4.01 4.31 -14.91
C ALA A 148 -3.14 3.06 -14.71
N THR A 149 -3.53 1.94 -15.31
CA THR A 149 -2.76 0.69 -15.31
C THR A 149 -1.46 0.83 -16.12
N GLN A 150 -1.50 1.54 -17.25
CA GLN A 150 -0.32 1.83 -18.05
C GLN A 150 0.66 2.73 -17.28
N LYS A 151 0.18 3.84 -16.69
CA LYS A 151 1.02 4.70 -15.84
C LYS A 151 1.60 3.95 -14.64
N TYR A 152 0.86 3.02 -14.06
CA TYR A 152 1.36 2.17 -12.99
C TYR A 152 2.48 1.23 -13.46
N ASN A 153 2.32 0.61 -14.64
CA ASN A 153 3.37 -0.21 -15.27
C ASN A 153 4.61 0.62 -15.64
N ASP A 154 4.42 1.82 -16.16
CA ASP A 154 5.51 2.75 -16.48
C ASP A 154 6.25 3.13 -15.19
N GLN A 155 5.53 3.42 -14.11
CA GLN A 155 6.12 3.75 -12.81
C GLN A 155 6.84 2.57 -12.16
N LEU A 156 6.32 1.33 -12.32
CA LEU A 156 7.01 0.12 -11.89
C LEU A 156 8.29 -0.14 -12.68
N THR A 157 8.27 0.13 -13.98
CA THR A 157 9.45 0.02 -14.85
C THR A 157 10.51 1.05 -14.44
N LEU A 158 10.09 2.29 -14.18
CA LEU A 158 10.97 3.35 -13.68
C LEU A 158 11.56 2.99 -12.31
N ALA A 159 10.74 2.48 -11.38
CA ALA A 159 11.20 2.03 -10.06
C ALA A 159 12.19 0.86 -10.16
N SER A 160 11.96 -0.08 -11.07
CA SER A 160 12.88 -1.20 -11.31
C SER A 160 14.24 -0.71 -11.81
N SER A 161 14.26 0.24 -12.75
CA SER A 161 15.48 0.89 -13.23
C SER A 161 16.22 1.65 -12.13
N HIS A 162 15.49 2.33 -11.24
CA HIS A 162 16.08 2.98 -10.08
C HIS A 162 16.69 1.96 -9.11
N LEU A 163 16.03 0.84 -8.84
CA LEU A 163 16.57 -0.22 -7.98
C LEU A 163 17.82 -0.88 -8.58
N GLU A 164 17.84 -1.10 -9.89
CA GLU A 164 19.02 -1.59 -10.59
C GLU A 164 20.19 -0.61 -10.48
N SER A 165 19.93 0.69 -10.70
CA SER A 165 20.91 1.76 -10.53
C SER A 165 21.42 1.84 -9.08
N LEU A 166 20.54 1.66 -8.10
CA LEU A 166 20.87 1.67 -6.67
C LEU A 166 21.75 0.47 -6.31
N ASN A 167 21.46 -0.71 -6.85
CA ASN A 167 22.28 -1.90 -6.67
C ASN A 167 23.67 -1.74 -7.32
N ALA A 168 23.73 -1.16 -8.53
CA ALA A 168 24.99 -0.83 -9.18
C ALA A 168 25.81 0.19 -8.37
N LEU A 169 25.18 1.22 -7.81
CA LEU A 169 25.83 2.17 -6.91
C LEU A 169 26.32 1.51 -5.62
N TYR A 170 25.57 0.58 -5.03
CA TYR A 170 26.01 -0.18 -3.86
C TYR A 170 27.23 -1.05 -4.18
N ALA A 171 27.23 -1.73 -5.33
CA ALA A 171 28.37 -2.51 -5.79
C ALA A 171 29.60 -1.61 -5.98
N LEU A 172 29.43 -0.45 -6.63
CA LEU A 172 30.49 0.53 -6.82
C LEU A 172 31.02 1.06 -5.48
N GLN A 173 30.14 1.35 -4.52
CA GLN A 173 30.52 1.81 -3.19
C GLN A 173 31.32 0.76 -2.41
N LEU A 174 30.91 -0.51 -2.49
CA LEU A 174 31.64 -1.63 -1.89
C LEU A 174 33.03 -1.76 -2.53
N GLU A 175 33.12 -1.65 -3.85
CA GLU A 175 34.37 -1.70 -4.59
C GLU A 175 35.29 -0.52 -4.24
N HIS A 176 34.76 0.71 -4.19
CA HIS A 176 35.48 1.89 -3.72
C HIS A 176 35.97 1.71 -2.27
N GLY A 177 35.16 1.14 -1.38
CA GLY A 177 35.57 0.85 -0.01
C GLY A 177 36.74 -0.13 0.07
N LYS A 178 36.70 -1.20 -0.74
CA LYS A 178 37.80 -2.17 -0.86
C LYS A 178 39.06 -1.51 -1.45
N MET A 179 38.92 -0.78 -2.54
CA MET A 179 40.03 -0.07 -3.19
C MET A 179 40.65 0.93 -2.24
N GLN A 180 39.85 1.73 -1.52
CA GLN A 180 40.35 2.69 -0.52
C GLN A 180 41.14 1.98 0.59
N SER A 181 40.64 0.84 1.08
CA SER A 181 41.35 0.05 2.10
C SER A 181 42.69 -0.48 1.59
N GLU A 182 42.72 -1.03 0.37
CA GLU A 182 43.95 -1.49 -0.28
C GLU A 182 44.92 -0.34 -0.56
N TYR A 183 44.43 0.81 -1.00
CA TYR A 183 45.24 2.02 -1.17
C TYR A 183 45.84 2.49 0.16
N SER A 184 45.06 2.54 1.24
CA SER A 184 45.57 2.88 2.57
C SER A 184 46.61 1.88 3.06
N LYS A 185 46.38 0.58 2.87
CA LYS A 185 47.34 -0.47 3.23
C LYS A 185 48.65 -0.32 2.45
N LYS A 186 48.57 -0.14 1.13
CA LYS A 186 49.73 0.07 0.26
C LYS A 186 50.48 1.37 0.59
N TYR A 187 49.75 2.43 0.96
CA TYR A 187 50.35 3.69 1.39
C TYR A 187 51.14 3.51 2.70
N VAL A 188 50.56 2.84 3.70
CA VAL A 188 51.26 2.55 4.96
C VAL A 188 52.47 1.64 4.72
N GLU A 189 52.34 0.62 3.88
CA GLU A 189 53.46 -0.26 3.51
C GLU A 189 54.60 0.51 2.84
N ASN A 190 54.29 1.38 1.87
CA ASN A 190 55.29 2.22 1.20
C ASN A 190 55.95 3.19 2.18
N MET A 191 55.18 3.76 3.11
CA MET A 191 55.72 4.64 4.14
C MET A 191 56.68 3.89 5.08
N GLN A 192 56.33 2.67 5.51
CA GLN A 192 57.20 1.81 6.30
C GLN A 192 58.49 1.44 5.55
N LYS A 193 58.38 1.06 4.27
CA LYS A 193 59.56 0.79 3.42
C LYS A 193 60.45 2.02 3.29
N SER A 194 59.87 3.19 3.08
CA SER A 194 60.60 4.45 2.97
C SER A 194 61.32 4.82 4.28
N ALA A 195 60.66 4.61 5.43
CA ALA A 195 61.27 4.79 6.75
C ALA A 195 62.47 3.85 6.95
N ALA A 196 62.32 2.56 6.62
CA ALA A 196 63.41 1.58 6.69
C ALA A 196 64.56 1.91 5.72
N HIS A 197 64.26 2.39 4.51
CA HIS A 197 65.28 2.86 3.57
C HIS A 197 66.01 4.11 4.09
N SER A 198 65.30 5.03 4.73
CA SER A 198 65.88 6.23 5.34
C SER A 198 66.81 5.88 6.50
N GLU A 199 66.43 4.90 7.33
CA GLU A 199 67.27 4.38 8.41
C GLU A 199 68.56 3.77 7.87
N LYS A 200 68.46 2.85 6.89
CA LYS A 200 69.64 2.28 6.21
C LYS A 200 70.51 3.33 5.55
N PHE A 201 69.91 4.32 4.89
CA PHE A 201 70.66 5.41 4.27
C PHE A 201 71.44 6.23 5.32
N ASN A 202 70.85 6.46 6.49
CA ASN A 202 71.53 7.14 7.58
C ASN A 202 72.69 6.30 8.15
N GLU A 203 72.52 4.97 8.26
CA GLU A 203 73.61 4.05 8.63
C GLU A 203 74.77 4.09 7.61
N GLU A 204 74.48 4.03 6.32
CA GLU A 204 75.47 4.11 5.25
C GLU A 204 76.21 5.46 5.23
N LEU A 205 75.49 6.57 5.45
CA LEU A 205 76.11 7.90 5.60
C LEU A 205 77.01 8.01 6.82
N SER A 206 76.60 7.42 7.95
CA SER A 206 77.43 7.34 9.16
C SER A 206 78.69 6.51 8.90
N GLY A 207 78.55 5.37 8.22
CA GLY A 207 79.65 4.52 7.79
C GLY A 207 80.63 5.25 6.85
N LEU A 208 80.11 5.95 5.83
CA LEU A 208 80.91 6.77 4.91
C LEU A 208 81.65 7.87 5.66
N THR A 209 80.99 8.57 6.58
CA THR A 209 81.60 9.61 7.42
C THR A 209 82.74 9.04 8.27
N SER A 210 82.53 7.87 8.89
CA SER A 210 83.57 7.16 9.65
C SER A 210 84.75 6.78 8.76
N ASN A 211 84.50 6.28 7.54
CA ASN A 211 85.53 5.89 6.59
C ASN A 211 86.34 7.11 6.10
N LEU A 212 85.67 8.21 5.77
CA LEU A 212 86.31 9.48 5.42
C LEU A 212 87.16 10.03 6.56
N ASN A 213 86.68 9.96 7.80
CA ASN A 213 87.47 10.34 8.97
C ASN A 213 88.72 9.46 9.15
N ASN A 214 88.58 8.15 8.95
CA ASN A 214 89.72 7.22 8.99
C ASN A 214 90.73 7.49 7.88
N LEU A 215 90.28 7.72 6.64
CA LEU A 215 91.13 8.13 5.52
C LEU A 215 91.84 9.45 5.82
N ASN A 216 91.13 10.48 6.27
CA ASN A 216 91.73 11.77 6.66
C ASN A 216 92.78 11.60 7.76
N ARG A 217 92.56 10.70 8.72
CA ARG A 217 93.54 10.39 9.77
C ARG A 217 94.78 9.68 9.22
N VAL A 218 94.64 8.74 8.29
CA VAL A 218 95.76 8.06 7.61
C VAL A 218 96.54 9.04 6.73
N TYR A 219 95.84 9.87 5.95
CA TYR A 219 96.47 10.91 5.14
C TYR A 219 97.21 11.95 6.00
N GLY A 220 96.62 12.40 7.11
CA GLY A 220 97.27 13.31 8.06
C GLY A 220 98.49 12.67 8.75
N GLY A 221 98.41 11.37 9.05
CA GLY A 221 99.53 10.59 9.57
C GLY A 221 100.67 10.47 8.56
N MET A 222 100.36 10.18 7.28
CA MET A 222 101.35 10.15 6.20
C MET A 222 101.96 11.52 5.93
N LEU A 223 101.17 12.60 5.95
CA LEU A 223 101.67 13.97 5.74
C LEU A 223 102.59 14.42 6.88
N SER A 224 102.28 14.03 8.13
CA SER A 224 103.13 14.28 9.29
C SER A 224 104.42 13.46 9.22
N ALA A 225 104.35 12.22 8.75
CA ALA A 225 105.51 11.36 8.54
C ALA A 225 106.38 11.80 7.34
N MET A 226 105.83 12.51 6.36
CA MET A 226 106.60 13.10 5.23
C MET A 226 107.23 14.46 5.55
N LYS A 227 106.75 15.17 6.59
CA LYS A 227 107.28 16.47 7.02
C LYS A 227 108.29 16.38 8.17
N SER A 228 108.40 15.20 8.80
CA SER A 228 109.50 14.85 9.72
C SER A 228 110.63 14.18 8.96
#